data_AF-A0A2M7DY14-F1
#
_entry.id   AF-A0A2M7DY14-F1
#
_cell.length_a   1.000
_cell.length_b   1.000
_cell.length_c   1.000
_cell.angle_alpha   90.00
_cell.angle_beta   90.00
_cell.angle_gamma   90.00
#
_symmetry.space_group_name_H-M   'P 1'
#
loop_
_entity.id
_entity.type
_entity.pdbx_description
1 polymer ?
#
loop_
_entity_poly.entity_id
_entity_poly.type
_entity_poly.pdbx_seq_one_letter_code
_entity_poly.pdbx_strand_id
1 'polypeptide(L)'
;LNSAMDYALIKTHTHEIHYILKYPFNQVTSVKFTSILRNDRSAFLSMDLPSLQHVDVIKTWLGEKVELIYDNTRNRGLNLYYGTRAKLFFEAYDQIDSKKANLFVVGLDVRHYQKIHRDLIWASRIAASTSFGTRKLIYYLGSVDNWINLSTKTQTFDQSVLIDQTQNYVYQAIATNMRGFTQNIRNGNSFAVINNELRWPIVKYFMNRPIHSDFFENFQVITFFDIGTAWSGSSPNSDQNAYNKEIIQNGPITIIIDKDRQPIVYGYGFGLRSRLLGYFVRADWAWGIENNTVLPSIFYLSLSLDF
;
A
#
# COMPACT_ATOMS: atom_id res chain seq x y z
N LEU A 1 -0.17 -14.95 -9.27
CA LEU A 1 1.07 -14.31 -9.75
C LEU A 1 1.87 -15.37 -10.50
N ASN A 2 2.06 -15.20 -11.80
CA ASN A 2 2.91 -16.09 -12.60
C ASN A 2 4.35 -15.59 -12.43
N SER A 3 5.23 -16.35 -11.78
CA SER A 3 6.67 -16.09 -11.82
C SER A 3 7.28 -17.07 -12.81
N ALA A 4 7.97 -16.57 -13.83
CA ALA A 4 8.80 -17.40 -14.69
C ALA A 4 10.13 -17.64 -13.96
N MET A 5 10.41 -18.88 -13.59
CA MET A 5 11.79 -19.32 -13.39
C MET A 5 12.21 -20.05 -14.67
N ASP A 6 12.99 -19.33 -15.47
CA ASP A 6 13.62 -19.59 -16.76
C ASP A 6 12.89 -20.37 -17.87
N TYR A 7 12.05 -21.38 -17.63
CA TYR A 7 11.24 -22.02 -18.68
C TYR A 7 9.89 -22.59 -18.20
N ALA A 8 9.60 -22.54 -16.90
CA ALA A 8 8.38 -23.11 -16.32
C ALA A 8 7.36 -22.02 -15.94
N LEU A 9 6.13 -22.14 -16.44
CA LEU A 9 5.01 -21.31 -15.97
C LEU A 9 4.46 -21.91 -14.67
N ILE A 10 4.50 -21.13 -13.59
CA ILE A 10 4.01 -21.55 -12.27
C ILE A 10 2.67 -20.89 -12.01
N LYS A 11 1.65 -21.70 -11.70
CA LYS A 11 0.33 -21.24 -11.26
C LYS A 11 0.18 -21.49 -9.77
N THR A 12 -0.05 -20.44 -8.99
CA THR A 12 -0.27 -20.56 -7.54
C THR A 12 -1.76 -20.50 -7.21
N HIS A 13 -2.25 -21.52 -6.51
CA HIS A 13 -3.58 -21.59 -5.92
C HIS A 13 -3.47 -21.36 -4.42
N THR A 14 -4.18 -20.37 -3.91
CA THR A 14 -4.18 -20.02 -2.48
C THR A 14 -5.56 -20.31 -1.90
N HIS A 15 -5.61 -21.11 -0.85
CA HIS A 15 -6.82 -21.39 -0.06
C HIS A 15 -6.61 -20.85 1.35
N GLU A 16 -7.58 -20.08 1.85
CA GLU A 16 -7.48 -19.48 3.19
C GLU A 16 -8.76 -19.75 3.99
N ILE A 17 -8.58 -20.06 5.27
CA ILE A 17 -9.64 -20.17 6.27
C ILE A 17 -9.34 -19.15 7.35
N HIS A 18 -10.33 -18.30 7.66
CA HIS A 18 -10.20 -17.23 8.63
C HIS A 18 -11.23 -17.45 9.74
N TYR A 19 -10.78 -17.55 10.99
CA TYR A 19 -11.64 -17.55 12.16
C TYR A 19 -11.48 -16.22 12.89
N ILE A 20 -12.56 -15.42 12.93
CA ILE A 20 -12.53 -14.04 13.42
C ILE A 20 -13.35 -13.93 14.71
N LEU A 21 -12.71 -13.45 15.77
CA LEU A 21 -13.33 -13.05 17.02
C LEU A 21 -13.20 -11.53 17.18
N LYS A 22 -14.30 -10.85 17.53
CA LYS A 22 -14.29 -9.41 17.79
C LYS A 22 -14.95 -9.13 19.13
N TYR A 23 -14.22 -8.45 20.01
CA TYR A 23 -14.70 -8.03 21.31
C TYR A 23 -14.78 -6.49 21.38
N PRO A 24 -15.98 -5.90 21.40
CA PRO A 24 -16.16 -4.46 21.57
C PRO A 24 -16.01 -4.08 23.05
N PHE A 25 -15.04 -3.22 23.39
CA PHE A 25 -14.89 -2.68 24.74
C PHE A 25 -15.93 -1.57 25.01
N ASN A 26 -16.23 -0.76 23.99
CA ASN A 26 -17.22 0.31 24.01
C ASN A 26 -17.72 0.59 22.59
N GLN A 27 -18.52 1.65 22.41
CA GLN A 27 -19.14 1.99 21.12
C GLN A 27 -18.12 2.36 20.02
N VAL A 28 -16.90 2.75 20.40
CA VAL A 28 -15.87 3.26 19.46
C VAL A 28 -14.57 2.45 19.49
N THR A 29 -14.43 1.47 20.39
CA THR A 29 -13.17 0.74 20.60
C THR A 29 -13.44 -0.76 20.66
N SER A 30 -12.67 -1.54 19.90
CA SER A 30 -12.76 -2.99 19.89
C SER A 30 -11.40 -3.64 19.67
N VAL A 31 -11.23 -4.85 20.19
CA VAL A 31 -10.15 -5.74 19.79
C VAL A 31 -10.70 -6.81 18.85
N LYS A 32 -9.95 -7.15 17.81
CA LYS A 32 -10.26 -8.24 16.89
C LYS A 32 -9.09 -9.20 16.86
N PHE A 33 -9.39 -10.47 17.06
CA PHE A 33 -8.46 -11.59 16.94
C PHE A 33 -8.84 -12.38 15.69
N THR A 34 -7.87 -12.75 14.87
CA THR A 34 -8.08 -13.55 13.66
C THR A 34 -7.04 -14.65 13.58
N SER A 35 -7.48 -15.90 13.56
CA SER A 35 -6.64 -17.05 13.22
C SER A 35 -6.82 -17.37 11.74
N ILE A 36 -5.72 -17.58 11.04
CA ILE A 36 -5.62 -17.72 9.59
C ILE A 36 -4.93 -19.04 9.29
N LEU A 37 -5.58 -19.93 8.57
CA LEU A 37 -4.93 -21.10 7.96
C LEU A 37 -4.87 -20.87 6.46
N ARG A 38 -3.65 -20.77 5.92
CA ARG A 38 -3.41 -20.52 4.50
C ARG A 38 -2.64 -21.66 3.88
N ASN A 39 -3.12 -22.21 2.78
CA ASN A 39 -2.44 -23.22 1.99
C ASN A 39 -2.18 -22.66 0.58
N ASP A 40 -0.90 -22.50 0.26
CA ASP A 40 -0.44 -22.08 -1.06
C ASP A 40 0.09 -23.31 -1.81
N ARG A 41 -0.56 -23.66 -2.93
CA ARG A 41 -0.13 -24.71 -3.86
C ARG A 41 0.40 -24.06 -5.14
N SER A 42 1.71 -24.13 -5.34
CA SER A 42 2.36 -23.72 -6.58
C SER A 42 2.49 -24.92 -7.51
N ALA A 43 1.64 -24.95 -8.54
CA ALA A 43 1.61 -25.98 -9.56
C ALA A 43 2.42 -25.56 -10.79
N PHE A 44 3.31 -26.44 -11.26
CA PHE A 44 4.09 -26.23 -12.48
C PHE A 44 3.22 -26.63 -13.68
N LEU A 45 3.00 -25.71 -14.61
CA LEU A 45 2.22 -26.01 -15.81
C LEU A 45 3.07 -26.88 -16.74
N SER A 46 2.48 -27.97 -17.22
CA SER A 46 3.10 -28.98 -18.10
C SER A 46 3.37 -28.45 -19.52
N MET A 47 4.26 -27.48 -19.65
CA MET A 47 4.65 -26.89 -20.94
C MET A 47 5.78 -27.68 -21.63
N ASP A 48 6.57 -28.42 -20.86
CA ASP A 48 7.68 -29.27 -21.31
C ASP A 48 7.84 -30.49 -20.38
N LEU A 49 8.66 -31.47 -20.79
CA LEU A 49 8.88 -32.70 -20.03
C LEU A 49 9.47 -32.45 -18.62
N PRO A 50 10.43 -31.52 -18.42
CA PRO A 50 10.87 -31.12 -17.09
C PRO A 50 9.76 -30.56 -16.19
N SER A 51 8.94 -29.62 -16.68
CA SER A 51 7.86 -29.04 -15.86
C SER A 51 6.75 -30.05 -15.56
N LEU A 52 6.50 -31.01 -16.46
CA LEU A 52 5.55 -32.11 -16.24
C LEU A 52 5.99 -33.06 -15.10
N GLN A 53 7.29 -33.28 -14.94
CA GLN A 53 7.85 -34.15 -13.90
C GLN A 53 8.03 -33.44 -12.55
N HIS A 54 7.90 -32.11 -12.51
CA HIS A 54 8.01 -31.33 -11.30
C HIS A 54 6.77 -31.48 -10.42
N VAL A 55 6.98 -31.93 -9.18
CA VAL A 55 5.91 -32.03 -8.17
C VAL A 55 5.56 -30.64 -7.65
N ASP A 56 4.26 -30.41 -7.43
CA ASP A 56 3.75 -29.17 -6.87
C ASP A 56 4.37 -28.85 -5.51
N VAL A 57 4.68 -27.56 -5.29
CA VAL A 57 5.17 -27.08 -4.00
C VAL A 57 3.97 -26.62 -3.18
N ILE A 58 3.75 -27.27 -2.04
CA ILE A 58 2.72 -26.90 -1.08
C ILE A 58 3.37 -26.21 0.10
N LYS A 59 2.82 -25.06 0.51
CA LYS A 59 3.23 -24.31 1.69
C LYS A 59 2.01 -24.00 2.54
N THR A 60 1.99 -24.52 3.76
CA THR A 60 0.93 -24.26 4.72
C THR A 60 1.43 -23.29 5.79
N TRP A 61 0.69 -22.21 5.98
CA TRP A 61 0.95 -21.15 6.94
C TRP A 61 -0.17 -21.10 7.96
N LEU A 62 0.21 -21.05 9.23
CA LEU A 62 -0.66 -20.68 10.34
C LEU A 62 -0.35 -19.23 10.69
N GLY A 63 -1.38 -18.38 10.69
CA GLY A 63 -1.29 -16.96 11.00
C GLY A 63 -2.18 -16.59 12.17
N GLU A 64 -1.69 -15.74 13.06
CA GLU A 64 -2.47 -15.14 14.13
C GLU A 64 -2.36 -13.62 14.03
N LYS A 65 -3.51 -12.93 14.10
CA LYS A 65 -3.60 -11.49 13.94
C LYS A 65 -4.42 -10.87 15.05
N VAL A 66 -3.83 -9.88 15.72
CA VAL A 66 -4.49 -9.05 16.73
C VAL A 66 -4.59 -7.63 16.23
N GLU A 67 -5.79 -7.06 16.24
CA GLU A 67 -6.07 -5.68 15.84
C GLU A 67 -6.76 -4.94 16.99
N LEU A 68 -6.17 -3.82 17.43
CA LEU A 68 -6.84 -2.83 18.26
C LEU A 68 -7.41 -1.75 17.35
N ILE A 69 -8.73 -1.59 17.37
CA ILE A 69 -9.49 -0.72 16.47
C ILE A 69 -10.18 0.36 17.30
N TYR A 70 -9.96 1.62 16.92
CA TYR A 70 -10.69 2.79 17.41
C TYR A 70 -11.38 3.48 16.23
N ASP A 71 -12.68 3.73 16.31
CA ASP A 71 -13.45 4.45 15.31
C ASP A 71 -14.54 5.28 15.99
N ASN A 72 -14.33 6.60 16.06
CA ASN A 72 -15.34 7.55 16.52
C ASN A 72 -15.94 8.39 15.37
N THR A 73 -15.73 7.95 14.13
CA THR A 73 -16.10 8.76 12.96
C THR A 73 -17.59 8.87 12.76
N ARG A 74 -18.01 10.04 12.27
CA ARG A 74 -19.39 10.34 11.90
C ARG A 74 -19.46 10.58 10.41
N ASN A 75 -20.36 9.87 9.74
CA ASN A 75 -20.60 10.03 8.30
C ASN A 75 -21.48 11.27 8.05
N ARG A 76 -21.05 12.14 7.12
CA ARG A 76 -21.81 13.32 6.67
C ARG A 76 -22.18 13.27 5.18
N GLY A 77 -21.62 12.33 4.44
CA GLY A 77 -21.77 12.21 3.01
C GLY A 77 -20.74 11.23 2.45
N LEU A 78 -20.84 10.93 1.16
CA LEU A 78 -19.90 10.02 0.52
C LEU A 78 -18.48 10.59 0.63
N ASN A 79 -17.58 9.82 1.24
CA ASN A 79 -16.19 10.20 1.48
C ASN A 79 -16.00 11.49 2.34
N LEU A 80 -17.00 11.84 3.16
CA LEU A 80 -16.96 12.97 4.10
C LEU A 80 -17.23 12.46 5.52
N TYR A 81 -16.17 12.32 6.30
CA TYR A 81 -16.21 11.86 7.69
C TYR A 81 -15.72 12.95 8.64
N TYR A 82 -16.17 12.93 9.90
CA TYR A 82 -15.58 13.70 10.99
C TYR A 82 -15.13 12.77 12.12
N GLY A 83 -13.98 13.05 12.72
CA GLY A 83 -13.43 12.27 13.84
C GLY A 83 -12.17 11.52 13.45
N THR A 84 -11.90 10.42 14.14
CA THR A 84 -10.66 9.66 14.07
C THR A 84 -10.97 8.17 13.91
N ARG A 85 -10.24 7.52 12.99
CA ARG A 85 -10.10 6.07 12.91
C ARG A 85 -8.66 5.73 13.22
N ALA A 86 -8.43 4.72 14.04
CA ALA A 86 -7.10 4.20 14.27
C ALA A 86 -7.15 2.68 14.33
N LYS A 87 -6.10 2.07 13.81
CA LYS A 87 -5.88 0.63 13.86
C LYS A 87 -4.42 0.39 14.17
N LEU A 88 -4.16 -0.31 15.26
CA LEU A 88 -2.87 -0.93 15.55
C LEU A 88 -3.04 -2.44 15.34
N PHE A 89 -2.13 -3.07 14.60
CA PHE A 89 -2.20 -4.50 14.35
C PHE A 89 -0.86 -5.18 14.49
N PHE A 90 -0.91 -6.43 14.91
CA PHE A 90 0.20 -7.36 14.98
C PHE A 90 -0.22 -8.66 14.31
N GLU A 91 0.63 -9.18 13.44
CA GLU A 91 0.45 -10.45 12.73
C GLU A 91 1.67 -11.33 12.96
N ALA A 92 1.45 -12.60 13.23
CA ALA A 92 2.48 -13.63 13.34
C ALA A 92 2.10 -14.78 12.42
N TYR A 93 3.00 -15.16 11.51
CA TYR A 93 2.82 -16.30 10.61
C TYR A 93 3.96 -17.30 10.80
N ASP A 94 3.60 -18.57 10.95
CA ASP A 94 4.53 -19.68 11.00
C ASP A 94 4.18 -20.68 9.88
N GLN A 95 5.20 -21.11 9.14
CA GLN A 95 5.02 -22.15 8.14
C GLN A 95 5.02 -23.52 8.83
N ILE A 96 3.90 -24.23 8.81
CA ILE A 96 3.74 -25.53 9.48
C ILE A 96 4.72 -26.57 8.90
N ASP A 97 4.92 -26.53 7.58
CA ASP A 97 5.76 -27.50 6.86
C ASP A 97 7.28 -27.25 7.05
N SER A 98 7.68 -26.11 7.62
CA SER A 98 9.09 -25.72 7.77
C SER A 98 9.37 -25.15 9.15
N LYS A 99 10.13 -25.91 9.96
CA LYS A 99 10.42 -25.63 11.39
C LYS A 99 11.14 -24.29 11.68
N LYS A 100 11.49 -23.49 10.69
CA LYS A 100 12.26 -22.24 10.86
C LYS A 100 11.75 -21.05 10.02
N ALA A 101 10.57 -21.12 9.42
CA ALA A 101 10.02 -20.01 8.62
C ALA A 101 8.94 -19.28 9.40
N ASN A 102 9.31 -18.12 9.97
CA ASN A 102 8.40 -17.23 10.68
C ASN A 102 8.43 -15.82 10.10
N LEU A 103 7.29 -15.14 10.20
CA LEU A 103 7.10 -13.77 9.79
C LEU A 103 6.25 -13.06 10.82
N PHE A 104 6.73 -11.92 11.30
CA PHE A 104 5.99 -11.02 12.15
C PHE A 104 5.80 -9.69 11.44
N VAL A 105 4.62 -9.11 11.56
CA VAL A 105 4.28 -7.79 11.02
C VAL A 105 3.63 -6.97 12.11
N VAL A 106 4.10 -5.75 12.31
CA VAL A 106 3.46 -4.78 13.18
C VAL A 106 3.20 -3.52 12.37
N GLY A 107 1.99 -2.97 12.49
CA GLY A 107 1.63 -1.78 11.76
C GLY A 107 0.54 -0.95 12.42
N LEU A 108 0.46 0.29 11.98
CA LEU A 108 -0.40 1.33 12.49
C LEU A 108 -1.02 2.07 11.28
N ASP A 109 -2.32 2.32 11.32
CA ASP A 109 -3.02 3.23 10.41
C ASP A 109 -3.91 4.15 11.25
N VAL A 110 -3.64 5.45 11.22
CA VAL A 110 -4.41 6.49 11.91
C VAL A 110 -4.91 7.48 10.89
N ARG A 111 -6.21 7.77 10.90
CA ARG A 111 -6.90 8.75 10.06
C ARG A 111 -7.64 9.73 10.93
N HIS A 112 -7.46 11.00 10.70
CA HIS A 112 -8.17 12.06 11.39
C HIS A 112 -8.81 13.02 10.39
N TYR A 113 -10.08 13.34 10.62
CA TYR A 113 -10.89 14.19 9.78
C TYR A 113 -11.41 15.37 10.60
N GLN A 114 -10.76 16.52 10.42
CA GLN A 114 -11.08 17.77 11.10
C GLN A 114 -12.02 18.60 10.22
N LYS A 115 -13.18 18.95 10.76
CA LYS A 115 -14.06 19.94 10.14
C LYS A 115 -13.39 21.31 10.25
N ILE A 116 -13.18 21.98 9.11
CA ILE A 116 -12.72 23.37 9.08
C ILE A 116 -13.94 24.29 9.15
N HIS A 117 -14.82 24.19 8.14
CA HIS A 117 -16.01 25.03 8.05
C HIS A 117 -17.07 24.37 7.18
N ARG A 118 -18.33 24.36 7.63
CA ARG A 118 -19.43 23.64 6.94
C ARG A 118 -19.00 22.23 6.52
N ASP A 119 -18.96 21.93 5.23
CA ASP A 119 -18.57 20.64 4.67
C ASP A 119 -17.10 20.58 4.21
N LEU A 120 -16.30 21.64 4.41
CA LEU A 120 -14.86 21.66 4.16
C LEU A 120 -14.12 20.88 5.25
N ILE A 121 -13.30 19.91 4.83
CA ILE A 121 -12.63 18.96 5.74
C ILE A 121 -11.14 18.93 5.45
N TRP A 122 -10.35 18.95 6.52
CA TRP A 122 -8.96 18.54 6.51
C TRP A 122 -8.88 17.07 6.92
N ALA A 123 -8.40 16.21 6.03
CA ALA A 123 -8.21 14.79 6.27
C ALA A 123 -6.72 14.49 6.31
N SER A 124 -6.26 13.86 7.38
CA SER A 124 -4.87 13.41 7.54
C SER A 124 -4.84 11.91 7.80
N ARG A 125 -3.88 11.22 7.19
CA ARG A 125 -3.62 9.79 7.40
C ARG A 125 -2.14 9.60 7.69
N ILE A 126 -1.85 8.77 8.68
CA ILE A 126 -0.52 8.28 8.99
C ILE A 126 -0.61 6.76 8.93
N ALA A 127 0.21 6.12 8.10
CA ALA A 127 0.34 4.68 8.05
C ALA A 127 1.80 4.27 8.12
N ALA A 128 2.12 3.30 8.96
CA ALA A 128 3.45 2.76 9.09
C ALA A 128 3.37 1.26 9.38
N SER A 129 4.31 0.50 8.86
CA SER A 129 4.39 -0.93 9.12
C SER A 129 5.81 -1.43 8.97
N THR A 130 6.16 -2.46 9.73
CA THR A 130 7.45 -3.14 9.63
C THR A 130 7.26 -4.64 9.77
N SER A 131 8.07 -5.40 9.04
CA SER A 131 8.12 -6.86 9.12
C SER A 131 9.48 -7.36 9.58
N PHE A 132 9.47 -8.41 10.39
CA PHE A 132 10.67 -9.03 10.96
C PHE A 132 10.47 -10.54 11.16
N GLY A 133 11.54 -11.28 11.43
CA GLY A 133 11.54 -12.75 11.43
C GLY A 133 12.54 -13.33 10.43
N THR A 134 12.52 -14.65 10.25
CA THR A 134 13.37 -15.35 9.26
C THR A 134 12.88 -15.15 7.83
N ARG A 135 11.59 -14.82 7.66
CA ARG A 135 10.96 -14.38 6.42
C ARG A 135 10.45 -12.96 6.59
N LYS A 136 10.34 -12.21 5.49
CA LYS A 136 9.93 -10.80 5.49
C LYS A 136 8.78 -10.53 4.52
N LEU A 137 8.05 -9.46 4.76
CA LEU A 137 7.05 -8.89 3.87
C LEU A 137 7.66 -7.65 3.23
N ILE A 138 7.71 -7.60 1.89
CA ILE A 138 8.17 -6.40 1.18
C ILE A 138 7.01 -5.42 0.99
N TYR A 139 7.26 -4.15 1.28
CA TYR A 139 6.37 -3.05 0.97
C TYR A 139 6.88 -2.31 -0.25
N TYR A 140 6.01 -2.15 -1.26
CA TYR A 140 6.25 -1.30 -2.41
C TYR A 140 5.54 0.03 -2.20
N LEU A 141 6.30 1.09 -1.94
CA LEU A 141 5.75 2.44 -1.81
C LEU A 141 5.51 3.04 -3.20
N GLY A 142 4.41 3.76 -3.36
CA GLY A 142 4.13 4.50 -4.59
C GLY A 142 2.67 4.41 -5.00
N SER A 143 2.27 5.30 -5.90
CA SER A 143 0.97 5.34 -6.56
C SER A 143 -0.24 5.41 -5.60
N VAL A 144 -1.42 5.15 -6.16
CA VAL A 144 -2.70 4.96 -5.48
C VAL A 144 -3.11 3.50 -5.65
N ASP A 145 -3.77 2.93 -4.63
CA ASP A 145 -4.27 1.56 -4.70
C ASP A 145 -5.30 1.37 -5.82
N ASN A 146 -5.17 0.27 -6.58
CA ASN A 146 -6.08 -0.12 -7.66
C ASN A 146 -6.41 1.00 -8.68
N TRP A 147 -5.44 1.85 -8.99
CA TRP A 147 -5.62 2.89 -10.00
C TRP A 147 -5.62 2.32 -11.43
N ILE A 148 -6.45 2.91 -12.29
CA ILE A 148 -6.56 2.60 -13.71
C ILE A 148 -5.54 3.46 -14.44
N ASN A 149 -4.45 2.83 -14.88
CA ASN A 149 -3.43 3.51 -15.67
C ASN A 149 -3.90 3.66 -17.12
N LEU A 150 -4.19 4.89 -17.52
CA LEU A 150 -4.56 5.26 -18.89
C LEU A 150 -3.37 5.84 -19.69
N SER A 151 -2.19 5.93 -19.08
CA SER A 151 -0.99 6.48 -19.70
C SER A 151 -0.19 5.39 -20.39
N THR A 152 0.27 5.66 -21.62
CA THR A 152 1.25 4.82 -22.31
C THR A 152 2.70 5.14 -21.93
N LYS A 153 2.93 6.30 -21.33
CA LYS A 153 4.28 6.79 -20.96
C LYS A 153 4.64 6.46 -19.52
N THR A 154 3.66 6.48 -18.63
CA THR A 154 3.86 6.22 -17.20
C THR A 154 3.64 4.74 -16.94
N GLN A 155 4.68 4.02 -16.54
CA GLN A 155 4.55 2.61 -16.17
C GLN A 155 3.79 2.48 -14.84
N THR A 156 3.06 1.39 -14.65
CA THR A 156 2.34 1.17 -13.38
C THR A 156 3.31 0.83 -12.24
N PHE A 157 4.42 0.14 -12.55
CA PHE A 157 5.42 -0.31 -11.60
C PHE A 157 6.82 0.02 -12.12
N ASP A 158 7.63 0.66 -11.29
CA ASP A 158 9.02 0.98 -11.58
C ASP A 158 9.91 -0.24 -11.33
N GLN A 159 10.61 -0.70 -12.37
CA GLN A 159 11.53 -1.84 -12.30
C GLN A 159 12.98 -1.42 -12.04
N SER A 160 13.29 -0.13 -12.07
CA SER A 160 14.64 0.40 -11.87
C SER A 160 15.08 0.36 -10.40
N VAL A 161 14.12 0.42 -9.47
CA VAL A 161 14.38 0.34 -8.03
C VAL A 161 14.55 -1.12 -7.63
N LEU A 162 15.81 -1.51 -7.43
CA LEU A 162 16.19 -2.86 -7.03
C LEU A 162 15.58 -3.25 -5.68
N ILE A 163 15.29 -4.54 -5.54
CA ILE A 163 14.85 -5.17 -4.30
C ILE A 163 16.06 -5.81 -3.63
N ASP A 164 16.17 -5.70 -2.30
CA ASP A 164 17.21 -6.43 -1.56
C ASP A 164 16.96 -7.95 -1.62
N GLN A 165 17.65 -8.62 -2.54
CA GLN A 165 17.54 -10.07 -2.73
C GLN A 165 18.16 -10.88 -1.57
N THR A 166 18.94 -10.24 -0.69
CA THR A 166 19.48 -10.91 0.50
C THR A 166 18.41 -11.12 1.57
N GLN A 167 17.33 -10.33 1.52
CA GLN A 167 16.19 -10.51 2.40
C GLN A 167 15.26 -11.58 1.86
N ASN A 168 14.82 -12.46 2.76
CA ASN A 168 13.95 -13.58 2.40
C ASN A 168 12.47 -13.16 2.35
N TYR A 169 12.12 -12.36 1.35
CA TYR A 169 10.75 -11.87 1.16
C TYR A 169 9.82 -12.99 0.68
N VAL A 170 8.75 -13.25 1.45
CA VAL A 170 7.75 -14.29 1.14
C VAL A 170 6.41 -13.72 0.71
N TYR A 171 6.10 -12.51 1.16
CA TYR A 171 4.90 -11.78 0.81
C TYR A 171 5.26 -10.39 0.32
N GLN A 172 4.31 -9.77 -0.39
CA GLN A 172 4.40 -8.39 -0.86
C GLN A 172 3.11 -7.64 -0.51
N ALA A 173 3.26 -6.36 -0.17
CA ALA A 173 2.16 -5.45 0.07
C ALA A 173 2.43 -4.10 -0.61
N ILE A 174 1.35 -3.44 -0.99
CA ILE A 174 1.39 -2.10 -1.54
C ILE A 174 1.33 -1.10 -0.38
N ALA A 175 2.29 -0.19 -0.31
CA ALA A 175 2.31 0.93 0.61
C ALA A 175 1.76 2.18 -0.10
N THR A 176 0.48 2.45 0.11
CA THR A 176 -0.28 3.54 -0.51
C THR A 176 -0.88 4.45 0.56
N ASN A 177 -1.13 5.73 0.25
CA ASN A 177 -0.93 6.39 -1.04
C ASN A 177 0.37 7.18 -1.09
N MET A 178 1.04 7.18 -2.23
CA MET A 178 2.11 8.13 -2.55
C MET A 178 1.92 8.61 -3.98
N ARG A 179 1.07 9.62 -4.16
CA ARG A 179 0.77 10.20 -5.47
C ARG A 179 1.97 11.00 -6.01
N GLY A 180 2.10 11.05 -7.32
CA GLY A 180 3.21 11.70 -8.02
C GLY A 180 4.33 10.72 -8.39
N PHE A 181 4.19 9.45 -8.03
CA PHE A 181 5.11 8.38 -8.33
C PHE A 181 4.40 7.13 -8.85
N THR A 182 5.09 6.38 -9.69
CA THR A 182 4.72 5.00 -10.06
C THR A 182 4.89 4.08 -8.85
N GLN A 183 4.30 2.88 -8.90
CA GLN A 183 4.51 1.89 -7.83
C GLN A 183 6.01 1.54 -7.74
N ASN A 184 6.51 1.26 -6.54
CA ASN A 184 7.91 0.89 -6.29
C ASN A 184 8.93 2.03 -6.44
N ILE A 185 8.55 3.27 -6.12
CA ILE A 185 9.54 4.35 -5.98
C ILE A 185 10.51 4.09 -4.83
N ARG A 186 10.02 3.43 -3.77
CA ARG A 186 10.83 2.91 -2.65
C ARG A 186 10.31 1.54 -2.27
N ASN A 187 11.19 0.68 -1.76
CA ASN A 187 10.80 -0.62 -1.23
C ASN A 187 11.62 -1.03 -0.01
N GLY A 188 11.06 -1.98 0.74
CA GLY A 188 11.76 -2.65 1.83
C GLY A 188 10.82 -3.32 2.81
N ASN A 189 11.37 -3.84 3.91
CA ASN A 189 10.58 -4.52 4.93
C ASN A 189 9.80 -3.58 5.86
N SER A 190 10.06 -2.27 5.77
CA SER A 190 9.37 -1.23 6.54
C SER A 190 8.94 -0.07 5.65
N PHE A 191 7.84 0.58 6.01
CA PHE A 191 7.40 1.82 5.37
C PHE A 191 6.73 2.76 6.36
N ALA A 192 6.72 4.05 6.01
CA ALA A 192 5.93 5.07 6.67
C ALA A 192 5.41 6.06 5.62
N VAL A 193 4.15 6.47 5.77
CA VAL A 193 3.50 7.43 4.88
C VAL A 193 2.57 8.35 5.67
N ILE A 194 2.56 9.61 5.27
CA ILE A 194 1.68 10.66 5.77
C ILE A 194 0.97 11.26 4.57
N ASN A 195 -0.36 11.26 4.58
CA ASN A 195 -1.19 11.89 3.56
C ASN A 195 -2.01 12.99 4.19
N ASN A 196 -1.97 14.18 3.62
CA ASN A 196 -2.84 15.28 3.99
C ASN A 196 -3.69 15.67 2.79
N GLU A 197 -4.99 15.81 2.99
CA GLU A 197 -5.97 16.18 1.98
C GLU A 197 -6.88 17.28 2.51
N LEU A 198 -6.99 18.37 1.75
CA LEU A 198 -8.06 19.33 1.92
C LEU A 198 -9.20 18.96 0.97
N ARG A 199 -10.34 18.53 1.51
CA ARG A 199 -11.50 18.08 0.74
C ARG A 199 -12.59 19.14 0.75
N TRP A 200 -12.85 19.72 -0.41
CA TRP A 200 -13.86 20.76 -0.58
C TRP A 200 -15.02 20.30 -1.46
N PRO A 201 -16.17 19.91 -0.86
CA PRO A 201 -17.39 19.60 -1.60
C PRO A 201 -18.05 20.90 -2.09
N ILE A 202 -17.50 21.48 -3.15
CA ILE A 202 -17.75 22.88 -3.55
C ILE A 202 -19.23 23.18 -3.82
N VAL A 203 -19.95 22.27 -4.48
CA VAL A 203 -21.37 22.51 -4.83
C VAL A 203 -22.23 22.49 -3.57
N LYS A 204 -22.10 21.45 -2.75
CA LYS A 204 -22.77 21.32 -1.46
C LYS A 204 -22.42 22.46 -0.50
N TYR A 205 -21.17 22.94 -0.55
CA TYR A 205 -20.70 24.02 0.30
C TYR A 205 -21.46 25.34 0.07
N PHE A 206 -21.76 25.68 -1.18
CA PHE A 206 -22.49 26.90 -1.52
C PHE A 206 -24.02 26.72 -1.56
N MET A 207 -24.50 25.49 -1.79
CA MET A 207 -25.92 25.21 -1.84
C MET A 207 -26.52 24.94 -0.44
N ASN A 208 -27.55 25.69 -0.08
CA ASN A 208 -28.31 25.49 1.17
C ASN A 208 -29.57 24.60 0.98
N ARG A 209 -29.64 23.84 -0.12
CA ARG A 209 -30.80 23.00 -0.46
C ARG A 209 -30.34 21.61 -0.91
N PRO A 210 -31.16 20.57 -0.72
CA PRO A 210 -30.85 19.23 -1.23
C PRO A 210 -30.58 19.25 -2.75
N ILE A 211 -29.56 18.51 -3.18
CA ILE A 211 -29.19 18.37 -4.59
C ILE A 211 -29.72 17.03 -5.09
N HIS A 212 -30.57 17.04 -6.12
CA HIS A 212 -31.10 15.81 -6.71
C HIS A 212 -30.08 15.05 -7.57
N SER A 213 -29.12 15.77 -8.15
CA SER A 213 -28.07 15.16 -8.95
C SER A 213 -26.99 14.57 -8.06
N ASP A 214 -26.82 13.26 -8.16
CA ASP A 214 -25.85 12.50 -7.39
C ASP A 214 -24.40 12.92 -7.65
N PHE A 215 -24.09 13.29 -8.90
CA PHE A 215 -22.79 13.82 -9.28
C PHE A 215 -22.51 15.13 -8.54
N PHE A 216 -23.43 16.08 -8.58
CA PHE A 216 -23.23 17.40 -7.98
C PHE A 216 -23.27 17.37 -6.44
N GLU A 217 -24.06 16.49 -5.83
CA GLU A 217 -24.08 16.30 -4.37
C GLU A 217 -22.71 15.83 -3.84
N ASN A 218 -22.02 14.97 -4.60
CA ASN A 218 -20.75 14.36 -4.19
C ASN A 218 -19.51 14.99 -4.85
N PHE A 219 -19.68 16.06 -5.63
CA PHE A 219 -18.57 16.69 -6.33
C PHE A 219 -17.64 17.41 -5.35
N GLN A 220 -16.38 16.99 -5.34
CA GLN A 220 -15.33 17.46 -4.44
C GLN A 220 -14.12 17.89 -5.24
N VAL A 221 -13.60 19.08 -4.90
CA VAL A 221 -12.28 19.54 -5.31
C VAL A 221 -11.32 19.27 -4.15
N ILE A 222 -10.17 18.69 -4.45
CA ILE A 222 -9.23 18.24 -3.44
C ILE A 222 -7.85 18.76 -3.77
N THR A 223 -7.14 19.15 -2.73
CA THR A 223 -5.69 19.38 -2.80
C THR A 223 -5.03 18.47 -1.79
N PHE A 224 -3.82 18.00 -2.09
CA PHE A 224 -3.17 17.01 -1.25
C PHE A 224 -1.66 17.17 -1.21
N PHE A 225 -1.11 16.66 -0.11
CA PHE A 225 0.32 16.56 0.14
C PHE A 225 0.63 15.22 0.81
N ASP A 226 1.44 14.42 0.14
CA ASP A 226 1.85 13.07 0.52
C ASP A 226 3.35 13.10 0.86
N ILE A 227 3.75 12.41 1.92
CA ILE A 227 5.14 12.24 2.34
C ILE A 227 5.33 10.76 2.64
N GLY A 228 6.37 10.14 2.10
CA GLY A 228 6.57 8.71 2.34
C GLY A 228 8.00 8.25 2.20
N THR A 229 8.27 7.11 2.81
CA THR A 229 9.52 6.38 2.67
C THR A 229 9.30 4.89 2.92
N ALA A 230 10.08 4.06 2.24
CA ALA A 230 10.17 2.63 2.49
C ALA A 230 11.64 2.23 2.46
N TRP A 231 12.02 1.32 3.35
CA TRP A 231 13.42 0.97 3.56
C TRP A 231 13.59 -0.45 4.07
N SER A 232 14.81 -0.95 3.90
CA SER A 232 15.27 -2.19 4.50
C SER A 232 16.23 -1.89 5.66
N GLY A 233 16.07 -2.59 6.78
CA GLY A 233 16.93 -2.45 7.97
C GLY A 233 16.31 -1.64 9.12
N SER A 234 17.15 -1.11 10.01
CA SER A 234 16.72 -0.45 11.25
C SER A 234 16.14 0.96 11.05
N SER A 235 16.56 1.66 9.99
CA SER A 235 16.11 3.02 9.68
C SER A 235 16.24 3.33 8.18
N PRO A 236 15.56 4.38 7.68
CA PRO A 236 15.65 4.80 6.28
C PRO A 236 17.07 5.09 5.78
N ASN A 237 17.95 5.53 6.68
CA ASN A 237 19.36 5.86 6.41
C ASN A 237 20.32 4.68 6.65
N SER A 238 19.81 3.47 6.90
CA SER A 238 20.66 2.31 7.18
C SER A 238 21.41 1.86 5.93
N ASP A 239 22.67 1.45 6.08
CA ASP A 239 23.48 0.81 5.02
C ASP A 239 22.86 -0.47 4.45
N GLN A 240 21.85 -1.04 5.13
CA GLN A 240 21.07 -2.18 4.65
C GLN A 240 20.00 -1.77 3.62
N ASN A 241 19.76 -0.48 3.44
CA ASN A 241 18.78 0.02 2.49
C ASN A 241 19.31 -0.13 1.04
N ALA A 242 18.77 -1.09 0.30
CA ALA A 242 19.16 -1.35 -1.08
C ALA A 242 19.00 -0.15 -2.01
N TYR A 243 18.10 0.80 -1.68
CA TYR A 243 17.95 2.03 -2.46
C TYR A 243 19.22 2.89 -2.52
N ASN A 244 20.04 2.85 -1.47
CA ASN A 244 21.28 3.63 -1.38
C ASN A 244 22.42 2.99 -2.18
N LYS A 245 22.30 1.73 -2.60
CA LYS A 245 23.34 1.00 -3.31
C LYS A 245 23.04 0.90 -4.79
N GLU A 246 24.01 1.23 -5.62
CA GLU A 246 24.02 0.86 -7.03
C GLU A 246 25.11 -0.17 -7.27
N ILE A 247 24.73 -1.30 -7.85
CA ILE A 247 25.65 -2.39 -8.16
C ILE A 247 25.91 -2.37 -9.66
N ILE A 248 27.11 -1.95 -10.05
CA ILE A 248 27.56 -2.01 -11.45
C ILE A 248 28.47 -3.23 -11.58
N GLN A 249 28.00 -4.23 -12.33
CA GLN A 249 28.79 -5.43 -12.62
C GLN A 249 29.42 -5.30 -14.01
N ASN A 250 30.74 -5.29 -14.08
CA ASN A 250 31.50 -5.24 -15.33
C ASN A 250 32.54 -6.37 -15.35
N GLY A 251 32.18 -7.50 -15.97
CA GLY A 251 33.01 -8.71 -15.98
C GLY A 251 33.25 -9.25 -14.56
N PRO A 252 34.50 -9.49 -14.13
CA PRO A 252 34.81 -9.99 -12.78
C PRO A 252 34.72 -8.92 -11.70
N ILE A 253 34.50 -7.64 -12.05
CA ILE A 253 34.49 -6.52 -11.11
C ILE A 253 33.04 -6.18 -10.76
N THR A 254 32.75 -6.18 -9.46
CA THR A 254 31.49 -5.66 -8.91
C THR A 254 31.78 -4.36 -8.19
N ILE A 255 31.26 -3.24 -8.70
CA ILE A 255 31.37 -1.92 -8.08
C ILE A 255 30.07 -1.67 -7.32
N ILE A 256 30.16 -1.45 -6.02
CA ILE A 256 29.03 -1.05 -5.18
C ILE A 256 29.21 0.43 -4.84
N ILE A 257 28.34 1.28 -5.39
CA ILE A 257 28.34 2.73 -5.14
C ILE A 257 27.28 3.03 -4.09
N ASP A 258 27.70 3.63 -2.97
CA ASP A 258 26.78 4.24 -2.01
C ASP A 258 26.43 5.66 -2.50
N LYS A 259 25.16 5.89 -2.83
CA LYS A 259 24.70 7.12 -3.49
C LYS A 259 24.13 8.18 -2.54
N ASP A 260 24.19 8.00 -1.22
CA ASP A 260 23.67 8.94 -0.20
C ASP A 260 22.37 9.66 -0.64
N ARG A 261 21.39 8.86 -1.09
CA ARG A 261 20.15 9.36 -1.68
C ARG A 261 19.17 9.73 -0.58
N GLN A 262 18.34 10.75 -0.81
CA GLN A 262 17.28 11.11 0.12
C GLN A 262 16.21 9.98 0.14
N PRO A 263 16.00 9.28 1.27
CA PRO A 263 15.04 8.18 1.32
C PRO A 263 13.59 8.65 1.36
N ILE A 264 13.34 9.91 1.70
CA ILE A 264 12.01 10.52 1.79
C ILE A 264 11.62 11.11 0.43
N VAL A 265 10.41 10.79 -0.01
CA VAL A 265 9.79 11.34 -1.22
C VAL A 265 8.53 12.11 -0.86
N TYR A 266 8.22 13.14 -1.66
CA TYR A 266 7.05 14.00 -1.46
C TYR A 266 6.19 14.00 -2.71
N GLY A 267 4.87 14.01 -2.53
CA GLY A 267 3.90 14.11 -3.61
C GLY A 267 2.93 15.24 -3.32
N TYR A 268 2.58 16.05 -4.31
CA TYR A 268 1.55 17.07 -4.13
C TYR A 268 0.71 17.22 -5.38
N GLY A 269 -0.49 17.76 -5.22
CA GLY A 269 -1.36 17.94 -6.36
C GLY A 269 -2.79 18.31 -6.01
N PHE A 270 -3.65 18.16 -6.99
CA PHE A 270 -5.07 18.39 -6.85
C PHE A 270 -5.87 17.29 -7.56
N GLY A 271 -7.13 17.16 -7.19
CA GLY A 271 -8.00 16.16 -7.77
C GLY A 271 -9.46 16.56 -7.74
N LEU A 272 -10.22 15.89 -8.58
CA LEU A 272 -11.67 15.98 -8.67
C LEU A 272 -12.25 14.62 -8.29
N ARG A 273 -13.21 14.60 -7.38
CA ARG A 273 -13.92 13.37 -6.99
C ARG A 273 -15.42 13.58 -7.10
N SER A 274 -16.13 12.55 -7.54
CA SER A 274 -17.59 12.54 -7.53
C SER A 274 -18.13 11.11 -7.70
N ARG A 275 -19.44 10.94 -7.56
CA ARG A 275 -20.13 9.70 -7.91
C ARG A 275 -20.65 9.77 -9.34
N LEU A 276 -20.24 8.82 -10.16
CA LEU A 276 -20.65 8.67 -11.56
C LEU A 276 -21.15 7.24 -11.78
N LEU A 277 -22.39 7.09 -12.27
CA LEU A 277 -23.02 5.78 -12.52
C LEU A 277 -22.99 4.84 -11.30
N GLY A 278 -23.07 5.40 -10.09
CA GLY A 278 -22.99 4.65 -8.83
C GLY A 278 -21.58 4.38 -8.31
N TYR A 279 -20.54 4.59 -9.12
CA TYR A 279 -19.14 4.43 -8.73
C TYR A 279 -18.55 5.75 -8.23
N PHE A 280 -17.75 5.70 -7.17
CA PHE A 280 -17.01 6.86 -6.71
C PHE A 280 -15.72 6.99 -7.50
N VAL A 281 -15.63 8.01 -8.35
CA VAL A 281 -14.51 8.23 -9.26
C VAL A 281 -13.61 9.31 -8.69
N ARG A 282 -12.29 9.05 -8.74
CA ARG A 282 -11.23 10.00 -8.37
C ARG A 282 -10.33 10.26 -9.56
N ALA A 283 -10.17 11.51 -9.92
CA ALA A 283 -9.25 12.00 -10.94
C ALA A 283 -8.24 12.92 -10.25
N ASP A 284 -7.04 12.42 -9.97
CA ASP A 284 -6.00 13.12 -9.22
C ASP A 284 -4.81 13.44 -10.15
N TRP A 285 -4.38 14.70 -10.24
CA TRP A 285 -3.13 15.13 -10.90
C TRP A 285 -2.08 15.41 -9.84
N ALA A 286 -0.93 14.75 -9.94
CA ALA A 286 0.10 14.83 -8.92
C ALA A 286 1.49 15.05 -9.52
N TRP A 287 2.32 15.76 -8.78
CA TRP A 287 3.74 15.96 -9.04
C TRP A 287 4.53 15.33 -7.89
N GLY A 288 5.49 14.47 -8.23
CA GLY A 288 6.44 13.92 -7.29
C GLY A 288 7.65 14.85 -7.11
N ILE A 289 8.21 14.90 -5.92
CA ILE A 289 9.51 15.49 -5.63
C ILE A 289 10.41 14.38 -5.09
N GLU A 290 11.48 14.10 -5.83
CA GLU A 290 12.52 13.16 -5.45
C GLU A 290 13.88 13.86 -5.55
N ASN A 291 14.74 13.69 -4.54
CA ASN A 291 16.08 14.30 -4.51
C ASN A 291 16.06 15.81 -4.84
N ASN A 292 15.11 16.55 -4.23
CA ASN A 292 14.88 17.97 -4.46
C ASN A 292 14.54 18.38 -5.90
N THR A 293 14.17 17.42 -6.76
CA THR A 293 13.79 17.65 -8.15
C THR A 293 12.31 17.34 -8.34
N VAL A 294 11.59 18.24 -9.01
CA VAL A 294 10.17 18.04 -9.37
C VAL A 294 10.09 17.15 -10.61
N LEU A 295 9.35 16.05 -10.50
CA LEU A 295 9.10 15.09 -11.57
C LEU A 295 7.91 15.53 -12.46
N PRO A 296 7.79 14.98 -13.68
CA PRO A 296 6.62 15.19 -14.52
C PRO A 296 5.32 14.76 -13.82
N SER A 297 4.22 15.44 -14.16
CA SER A 297 2.90 15.13 -13.57
C SER A 297 2.42 13.74 -13.95
N ILE A 298 1.82 13.03 -13.00
CA ILE A 298 1.10 11.78 -13.22
C ILE A 298 -0.40 12.03 -12.99
N PHE A 299 -1.20 11.48 -13.89
CA PHE A 299 -2.67 11.45 -13.76
C PHE A 299 -3.11 10.09 -13.22
N TYR A 300 -3.85 10.10 -12.11
CA TYR A 300 -4.44 8.91 -11.51
C TYR A 300 -5.94 8.92 -11.67
N LEU A 301 -6.47 7.83 -12.22
CA LEU A 301 -7.89 7.51 -12.20
C LEU A 301 -8.11 6.34 -11.25
N SER A 302 -8.96 6.48 -10.22
CA SER A 302 -9.27 5.36 -9.31
C SER A 302 -10.74 5.34 -8.91
N LEU A 303 -11.20 4.17 -8.48
CA LEU A 303 -12.58 3.93 -8.03
C LEU A 303 -12.66 3.70 -6.50
N SER A 304 -11.57 3.98 -5.78
CA SER A 304 -11.48 3.78 -4.33
C SER A 304 -12.15 4.93 -3.58
N LEU A 305 -12.76 4.62 -2.42
CA LEU A 305 -13.48 5.63 -1.64
C LEU A 305 -12.55 6.53 -0.83
N ASP A 306 -11.63 5.97 -0.06
CA ASP A 306 -10.70 6.73 0.79
C ASP A 306 -9.28 6.69 0.19
N PHE A 307 -8.30 7.34 0.83
CA PHE A 307 -6.89 7.38 0.41
C PHE A 307 -6.47 6.06 -0.27
#